data_AF-A0A8S4QTW2-F1
#
_entry.id   AF-A0A8S4QTW2-F1
#
_cell.length_a   1.000
_cell.length_b   1.000
_cell.length_c   1.000
_cell.angle_alpha   90.00
_cell.angle_beta   90.00
_cell.angle_gamma   90.00
#
_symmetry.space_group_name_H-M   'P 1'
#
loop_
_entity.id
_entity.type
_entity.pdbx_description
1 polymer ?
#
loop_
_entity_poly.entity_id
_entity_poly.type
_entity_poly.pdbx_seq_one_letter_code
_entity_poly.pdbx_strand_id
1 'polypeptide(L)'
;MGRYKRKTEGPSWSREALNEAVEAFRSGRMSGYAAASTFSIPRKTIMDHVTGRRGQKSLSLGRPPVFKYETEKMIAKCLHVMEKNGFGLTRTEFLDIVKGYVKQNDLKTPLNDGTPGKDWFSSFKKRYKL
;
A
#
# COMPACT_ATOMS: atom_id res chain seq x y z
N MET A 1 -21.15 7.49 -4.85
CA MET A 1 -20.04 7.14 -3.94
C MET A 1 -20.59 6.31 -2.79
N GLY A 2 -19.90 5.24 -2.37
CA GLY A 2 -20.38 4.33 -1.33
C GLY A 2 -20.50 5.03 0.04
N ARG A 3 -21.68 4.93 0.66
CA ARG A 3 -22.06 5.57 1.94
C ARG A 3 -21.49 4.83 3.18
N TYR A 4 -20.39 4.09 3.01
CA TYR A 4 -19.82 3.29 4.08
C TYR A 4 -19.09 4.19 5.08
N LYS A 5 -19.58 4.22 6.32
CA LYS A 5 -18.90 4.81 7.47
C LYS A 5 -18.20 3.69 8.24
N ARG A 6 -16.91 3.90 8.53
CA ARG A 6 -16.10 2.92 9.27
C ARG A 6 -16.64 2.79 10.71
N LYS A 7 -16.66 1.56 11.23
CA LYS A 7 -17.13 1.27 12.60
C LYS A 7 -16.04 1.36 13.67
N THR A 8 -14.77 1.29 13.27
CA THR A 8 -13.62 1.29 14.17
C THR A 8 -12.73 2.49 13.92
N GLU A 9 -12.32 3.12 15.02
CA GLU A 9 -11.28 4.14 15.05
C GLU A 9 -9.93 3.55 14.62
N GLY A 10 -9.01 4.43 14.20
CA GLY A 10 -7.64 4.04 13.89
C GLY A 10 -6.86 3.57 15.13
N PRO A 11 -5.65 3.02 14.95
CA PRO A 11 -4.74 2.78 16.05
C PRO A 11 -4.46 4.09 16.79
N SER A 12 -4.41 4.02 18.12
CA SER A 12 -4.12 5.18 18.99
C SER A 12 -2.66 5.65 18.92
N TRP A 13 -1.78 4.90 18.28
CA TRP A 13 -0.35 5.17 18.19
C TRP A 13 0.04 5.69 16.80
N SER A 14 1.04 6.57 16.78
CA SER A 14 1.62 7.09 15.54
C SER A 14 2.46 6.03 14.83
N ARG A 15 2.73 6.23 13.53
CA ARG A 15 3.57 5.31 12.75
C ARG A 15 5.03 5.39 13.22
N GLU A 16 5.43 6.58 13.64
CA GLU A 16 6.75 6.93 14.14
C GLU A 16 7.03 6.17 15.44
N ALA A 17 6.12 6.26 16.41
CA ALA A 17 6.21 5.53 17.68
C ALA A 17 6.25 4.01 17.46
N LEU A 18 5.49 3.50 16.50
CA LEU A 18 5.51 2.07 16.14
C LEU A 18 6.85 1.64 15.51
N ASN A 19 7.42 2.45 14.62
CA ASN A 19 8.71 2.15 14.02
C ASN A 19 9.82 2.20 15.08
N GLU A 20 9.80 3.19 15.96
CA GLU A 20 10.76 3.31 17.06
C GLU A 20 10.67 2.12 18.03
N ALA A 21 9.45 1.71 18.42
CA ALA A 21 9.24 0.52 19.26
C ALA A 21 9.79 -0.76 18.61
N VAL A 22 9.60 -0.92 17.30
CA VAL A 22 10.11 -2.06 16.54
C VAL A 22 11.63 -2.02 16.43
N GLU A 23 12.22 -0.85 16.23
CA GLU A 23 13.66 -0.66 16.14
C GLU A 23 14.35 -0.90 17.49
N ALA A 24 13.78 -0.37 18.57
CA ALA A 24 14.28 -0.56 19.92
C ALA A 24 14.24 -2.03 20.36
N PHE A 25 13.24 -2.79 19.90
CA PHE A 25 13.21 -4.25 20.07
C PHE A 25 14.28 -4.96 19.21
N ARG A 26 14.40 -4.60 17.92
CA ARG A 26 15.36 -5.23 17.00
C ARG A 26 16.82 -4.98 17.38
N SER A 27 17.12 -3.78 17.89
CA SER A 27 18.46 -3.40 18.36
C SER A 27 18.81 -4.00 19.74
N GLY A 28 17.88 -4.72 20.38
CA GLY A 28 18.09 -5.28 21.71
C GLY A 28 18.09 -4.25 22.84
N ARG A 29 17.80 -2.97 22.55
CA ARG A 29 17.75 -1.88 23.56
C ARG A 29 16.66 -2.11 24.60
N MET A 30 15.57 -2.78 24.22
CA MET A 30 14.45 -3.08 25.12
C MET A 30 13.77 -4.40 24.78
N SER A 31 13.19 -5.06 25.80
CA SER A 31 12.36 -6.24 25.60
C SER A 31 11.01 -5.87 24.98
N GLY A 32 10.33 -6.82 24.34
CA GLY A 32 9.02 -6.56 23.71
C GLY A 32 7.93 -6.16 24.72
N TYR A 33 8.11 -6.50 26.00
CA TYR A 33 7.23 -6.05 27.08
C TYR A 33 7.54 -4.60 27.48
N ALA A 34 8.82 -4.25 27.63
CA ALA A 34 9.24 -2.89 27.91
C ALA A 34 8.80 -1.93 26.78
N ALA A 35 9.02 -2.30 25.52
CA ALA A 35 8.56 -1.53 24.37
C ALA A 35 7.02 -1.31 24.37
N ALA A 36 6.26 -2.34 24.73
CA ALA A 36 4.81 -2.24 24.79
C ALA A 36 4.34 -1.23 25.84
N SER A 37 5.00 -1.22 27.01
CA SER A 37 4.70 -0.28 28.08
C SER A 37 5.14 1.14 27.74
N THR A 38 6.34 1.33 27.18
CA THR A 38 6.90 2.65 26.87
C THR A 38 6.12 3.36 25.77
N PHE A 39 5.79 2.65 24.69
CA PHE A 39 5.13 3.25 23.53
C PHE A 39 3.61 3.12 23.56
N SER A 40 3.03 2.49 24.58
CA SER A 40 1.58 2.18 24.66
C SER A 40 1.07 1.41 23.44
N ILE A 41 1.89 0.50 22.90
CA ILE A 41 1.56 -0.33 21.74
C ILE A 41 1.45 -1.79 22.19
N PRO A 42 0.37 -2.51 21.85
CA PRO A 42 0.25 -3.92 22.21
C PRO A 42 1.45 -4.73 21.71
N ARG A 43 2.05 -5.55 22.58
CA ARG A 43 3.21 -6.40 22.26
C ARG A 43 3.01 -7.22 20.99
N LYS A 44 1.80 -7.76 20.78
CA LYS A 44 1.45 -8.52 19.58
C LYS A 44 1.62 -7.70 18.30
N THR A 45 1.23 -6.42 18.31
CA THR A 45 1.42 -5.51 17.18
C THR A 45 2.91 -5.31 16.89
N ILE A 46 3.73 -5.10 17.91
CA ILE A 46 5.19 -4.96 17.75
C ILE A 46 5.77 -6.25 17.14
N MET A 47 5.41 -7.42 17.67
CA MET A 47 5.89 -8.71 17.17
C MET A 47 5.44 -9.02 15.73
N ASP A 48 4.19 -8.72 15.38
CA ASP A 48 3.69 -8.85 14.00
C ASP A 48 4.51 -8.00 13.02
N HIS A 49 4.96 -6.83 13.46
CA HIS A 49 5.81 -5.93 12.68
C HIS A 49 7.26 -6.42 12.61
N VAL A 50 7.80 -6.99 13.68
CA VAL A 50 9.16 -7.55 13.72
C VAL A 50 9.27 -8.75 12.81
N THR A 51 8.34 -9.70 12.91
CA THR A 51 8.28 -10.95 12.14
C THR A 51 7.90 -10.73 10.67
N GLY A 52 7.45 -9.54 10.29
CA GLY A 52 7.04 -9.25 8.91
C GLY A 52 5.70 -9.89 8.50
N ARG A 53 4.93 -10.45 9.45
CA ARG A 53 3.65 -11.12 9.16
C ARG A 53 2.66 -10.24 8.40
N ARG A 54 2.71 -8.92 8.59
CA ARG A 54 1.82 -7.97 7.91
C ARG A 54 2.22 -7.61 6.48
N GLY A 55 3.39 -8.06 6.01
CA GLY A 55 3.86 -7.81 4.65
C GLY A 55 4.00 -6.32 4.30
N GLN A 56 3.61 -5.95 3.08
CA GLN A 56 3.73 -4.58 2.56
C GLN A 56 2.89 -3.60 3.40
N LYS A 57 3.53 -2.59 3.97
CA LYS A 57 2.87 -1.60 4.83
C LYS A 57 2.03 -0.66 3.97
N SER A 58 0.75 -0.55 4.31
CA SER A 58 -0.14 0.46 3.73
C SER A 58 0.05 1.80 4.44
N LEU A 59 0.04 2.89 3.67
CA LEU A 59 -0.04 4.23 4.24
C LEU A 59 -1.41 4.52 4.86
N SER A 60 -2.41 3.75 4.46
CA SER A 60 -3.77 3.79 4.99
C SER A 60 -4.04 2.59 5.90
N LEU A 61 -5.19 2.58 6.58
CA LEU A 61 -5.65 1.42 7.34
C LEU A 61 -6.19 0.28 6.45
N GLY A 62 -6.18 0.44 5.13
CA GLY A 62 -6.63 -0.54 4.16
C GLY A 62 -5.50 -1.37 3.56
N ARG A 63 -5.85 -2.26 2.63
CA ARG A 63 -4.88 -3.07 1.87
C ARG A 63 -3.86 -2.15 1.17
N PRO A 64 -2.56 -2.49 1.20
CA PRO A 64 -1.56 -1.75 0.42
C PRO A 64 -1.91 -1.80 -1.09
N PRO A 65 -1.45 -0.81 -1.88
CA PRO A 65 -1.57 -0.88 -3.32
C PRO A 65 -0.92 -2.16 -3.87
N VAL A 66 -1.47 -2.65 -4.98
CA VAL A 66 -0.97 -3.87 -5.64
C VAL A 66 0.49 -3.71 -6.08
N PHE A 67 0.84 -2.53 -6.56
CA PHE A 67 2.20 -2.19 -6.97
C PHE A 67 2.92 -1.42 -5.87
N LYS A 68 4.25 -1.45 -5.91
CA LYS A 68 5.06 -0.53 -5.11
C LYS A 68 4.77 0.91 -5.54
N TYR A 69 4.91 1.84 -4.60
CA TYR A 69 4.63 3.26 -4.82
C TYR A 69 5.42 3.84 -6.02
N GLU A 70 6.69 3.45 -6.16
CA GLU A 70 7.55 3.91 -7.26
C GLU A 70 7.03 3.48 -8.63
N THR A 71 6.68 2.21 -8.78
CA THR A 71 6.10 1.65 -10.01
C THR A 71 4.78 2.33 -10.35
N GLU A 72 3.91 2.48 -9.35
CA GLU A 72 2.59 3.08 -9.55
C GLU A 72 2.71 4.57 -9.94
N LYS A 73 3.68 5.29 -9.36
CA LYS A 73 4.02 6.67 -9.72
C LYS A 73 4.59 6.78 -11.14
N MET A 74 5.42 5.83 -11.55
CA MET A 74 5.94 5.75 -12.92
C MET A 74 4.80 5.58 -13.94
N ILE A 75 3.86 4.66 -13.66
CA ILE A 75 2.69 4.43 -14.52
C ILE A 75 1.85 5.70 -14.64
N ALA A 76 1.58 6.39 -13.53
CA ALA A 76 0.84 7.65 -13.54
C ALA A 76 1.57 8.76 -14.33
N LYS A 77 2.90 8.85 -14.19
CA LYS A 77 3.71 9.81 -14.95
C LYS A 77 3.63 9.55 -16.45
N CYS A 78 3.74 8.29 -16.88
CA CYS A 78 3.56 7.94 -18.30
C CYS A 78 2.19 8.37 -18.81
N LEU A 79 1.12 8.13 -18.04
CA LEU A 79 -0.23 8.48 -18.45
C LEU A 79 -0.41 10.00 -18.66
N HIS A 80 0.13 10.83 -17.75
CA HIS A 80 0.13 12.29 -17.93
C HIS A 80 0.94 12.76 -19.12
N VAL A 81 2.08 12.11 -19.42
CA VAL A 81 2.87 12.43 -20.61
C VAL A 81 2.10 12.09 -21.87
N MET A 82 1.46 10.92 -21.94
CA MET A 82 0.66 10.51 -23.09
C MET A 82 -0.53 11.47 -23.30
N GLU A 83 -1.25 11.81 -22.23
CA GLU A 83 -2.34 12.79 -22.25
C GLU A 83 -1.89 14.15 -22.80
N LYS A 84 -0.76 14.68 -22.28
CA LYS A 84 -0.20 15.96 -22.74
C LYS A 84 0.18 15.96 -24.22
N ASN A 85 0.58 14.80 -24.77
CA ASN A 85 0.95 14.65 -26.18
C ASN A 85 -0.26 14.29 -27.07
N GLY A 86 -1.49 14.33 -26.56
CA GLY A 86 -2.70 14.05 -27.34
C GLY A 86 -3.03 12.57 -27.49
N PHE A 87 -2.31 11.68 -26.79
CA PHE A 87 -2.58 10.25 -26.76
C PHE A 87 -3.39 9.89 -25.52
N GLY A 88 -4.70 10.10 -25.59
CA GLY A 88 -5.62 9.65 -24.54
C GLY A 88 -5.79 8.13 -24.60
N LEU A 89 -5.47 7.43 -23.51
CA LEU A 89 -5.74 5.99 -23.39
C LEU A 89 -7.15 5.77 -22.86
N THR A 90 -7.88 4.84 -23.49
CA THR A 90 -9.11 4.31 -22.92
C THR A 90 -8.79 3.48 -21.67
N ARG A 91 -9.80 3.31 -20.81
CA ARG A 91 -9.65 2.49 -19.58
C ARG A 91 -9.19 1.07 -19.90
N THR A 92 -9.70 0.47 -20.97
CA THR A 92 -9.36 -0.90 -21.38
C THR A 92 -7.91 -1.01 -21.81
N GLU A 93 -7.45 -0.12 -22.69
CA GLU A 93 -6.06 -0.10 -23.15
C GLU A 93 -5.08 0.10 -21.98
N PHE A 94 -5.41 1.01 -21.06
CA PHE A 94 -4.59 1.21 -19.87
C PHE A 94 -4.51 -0.06 -19.00
N LEU A 95 -5.62 -0.75 -18.79
CA LEU A 95 -5.65 -1.99 -18.01
C LEU A 95 -4.88 -3.12 -18.71
N ASP A 96 -4.91 -3.20 -20.03
CA ASP A 96 -4.14 -4.17 -20.82
C ASP A 96 -2.64 -3.90 -20.74
N ILE A 97 -2.22 -2.64 -20.78
CA ILE A 97 -0.82 -2.26 -20.57
C ILE A 97 -0.35 -2.69 -19.18
N VAL A 98 -1.15 -2.42 -18.13
CA VAL A 98 -0.80 -2.81 -16.76
C VAL A 98 -0.76 -4.34 -16.63
N LYS A 99 -1.67 -5.06 -17.27
CA LYS A 99 -1.64 -6.54 -17.32
C LYS A 99 -0.38 -7.06 -18.00
N GLY A 100 0.01 -6.46 -19.14
CA GLY A 100 1.25 -6.77 -19.83
C GLY A 100 2.47 -6.55 -18.94
N TYR A 101 2.50 -5.42 -18.23
CA TYR A 101 3.57 -5.10 -17.28
C TYR A 101 3.67 -6.13 -16.15
N VAL A 102 2.55 -6.57 -15.58
CA VAL A 102 2.52 -7.62 -14.54
C VAL A 102 3.11 -8.93 -15.05
N LYS A 103 2.72 -9.36 -16.26
CA LYS A 103 3.19 -10.61 -16.87
C LYS A 103 4.67 -10.54 -17.26
N GLN A 104 5.12 -9.43 -17.84
CA GLN A 104 6.52 -9.24 -18.25
C GLN A 104 7.50 -9.22 -17.07
N ASN A 105 7.06 -8.70 -15.91
CA ASN A 105 7.90 -8.58 -14.72
C ASN A 105 7.68 -9.73 -13.71
N ASP A 106 6.94 -10.78 -14.08
CA ASP A 106 6.56 -11.93 -13.24
C ASP A 106 6.09 -11.52 -11.83
N LEU A 107 5.28 -10.46 -11.76
CA LEU A 107 4.86 -9.89 -10.49
C LEU A 107 3.75 -10.75 -9.87
N LYS A 108 4.04 -11.36 -8.72
CA LYS A 108 3.05 -12.01 -7.87
C LYS A 108 2.10 -10.96 -7.29
N THR A 109 0.98 -10.74 -7.96
CA THR A 109 -0.06 -9.79 -7.55
C THR A 109 -1.32 -10.54 -7.09
N PRO A 110 -2.12 -9.96 -6.18
CA PRO A 110 -3.40 -10.53 -5.79
C PRO A 110 -4.52 -10.26 -6.82
N LEU A 111 -4.16 -9.84 -8.04
CA LEU A 111 -5.11 -9.57 -9.12
C LEU A 111 -5.51 -10.89 -9.77
N ASN A 112 -6.75 -10.97 -10.26
CA ASN A 112 -7.22 -12.14 -11.01
C ASN A 112 -6.52 -12.16 -12.40
N ASP A 113 -5.71 -13.20 -12.68
CA ASP A 113 -4.87 -13.31 -13.89
C ASP A 113 -4.01 -12.04 -14.16
N GLY A 114 -3.52 -11.40 -13.10
CA GLY A 114 -2.74 -10.15 -13.22
C GLY A 114 -3.52 -8.96 -13.78
N THR A 115 -4.83 -9.07 -13.94
CA THR A 115 -5.67 -8.04 -14.57
C THR A 115 -6.23 -7.10 -13.49
N PRO A 116 -5.91 -5.79 -13.53
CA PRO A 116 -6.48 -4.86 -12.57
C PRO A 116 -7.97 -4.61 -12.84
N GLY A 117 -8.79 -4.72 -11.79
CA GLY A 117 -10.23 -4.49 -11.89
C GLY A 117 -10.65 -3.02 -11.86
N LYS A 118 -11.96 -2.78 -12.04
CA LYS A 118 -12.59 -1.44 -11.97
C LYS A 118 -12.29 -0.71 -10.65
N ASP A 119 -12.30 -1.43 -9.54
CA ASP A 119 -12.04 -0.85 -8.21
C ASP A 119 -10.59 -0.41 -8.05
N TRP A 120 -9.66 -1.19 -8.60
CA TRP A 120 -8.25 -0.83 -8.63
C TRP A 120 -8.05 0.44 -9.46
N PHE A 121 -8.62 0.50 -10.67
CA PHE A 121 -8.52 1.67 -11.54
C PHE A 121 -9.09 2.93 -10.88
N SER A 122 -10.28 2.82 -10.28
CA SER A 122 -10.93 3.94 -9.59
C SER A 122 -10.08 4.45 -8.42
N SER A 123 -9.47 3.53 -7.68
CA SER A 123 -8.59 3.88 -6.57
C SER A 123 -7.26 4.47 -7.05
N PHE A 124 -6.69 3.96 -8.15
CA PHE A 124 -5.49 4.49 -8.80
C PHE A 124 -5.72 5.92 -9.29
N LYS A 125 -6.81 6.15 -10.04
CA LYS A 125 -7.23 7.47 -10.52
C LYS A 125 -7.33 8.48 -9.38
N LYS A 126 -7.99 8.10 -8.27
CA LYS A 126 -8.12 8.93 -7.07
C LYS A 126 -6.77 9.25 -6.40
N ARG A 127 -5.83 8.29 -6.36
CA ARG A 127 -4.50 8.49 -5.76
C ARG A 127 -3.64 9.48 -6.55
N TYR A 128 -3.70 9.43 -7.88
CA TYR A 128 -2.82 10.22 -8.75
C TYR A 128 -3.48 11.43 -9.42
N LYS A 129 -4.75 11.71 -9.11
CA LYS A 129 -5.51 12.86 -9.66
C LYS A 129 -5.54 12.86 -11.20
N LEU A 130 -5.79 11.69 -11.76
CA LEU A 130 -6.10 11.49 -13.19
C LEU A 130 -7.58 11.73 -13.46
#